data_AF-A0A966XLS4-F1
#
_entry.id   AF-A0A966XLS4-F1
#
_cell.length_a   1.000
_cell.length_b   1.000
_cell.length_c   1.000
_cell.angle_alpha   90.00
_cell.angle_beta   90.00
_cell.angle_gamma   90.00
#
_symmetry.space_group_name_H-M   'P 1'
#
loop_
_entity.id
_entity.type
_entity.pdbx_description
1 polymer ?
#
loop_
_entity_poly.entity_id
_entity_poly.type
_entity_poly.pdbx_seq_one_letter_code
_entity_poly.pdbx_strand_id
1 'polypeptide(L)' 'MSASGGSPVIASEQHVREAYALAHRTTDIDVSPTGASGLAGLLAARERVSNDERVAVVFSGIRRETPKPA' A
#
# COMPACT_ATOMS: atom_id res chain seq x y z
N MET A 1 -4.74 17.83 2.85
CA MET A 1 -5.91 17.11 2.31
C MET A 1 -6.92 18.06 1.69
N SER A 2 -7.40 19.11 2.38
CA SER A 2 -8.42 20.01 1.79
C SER A 2 -7.97 20.78 0.54
N ALA A 3 -6.69 21.18 0.46
CA ALA A 3 -6.17 21.89 -0.72
C ALA A 3 -6.10 21.03 -2.00
N SER A 4 -6.01 19.69 -1.86
CA SER A 4 -5.91 18.76 -3.00
C SER A 4 -7.18 17.94 -3.23
N GLY A 5 -8.25 18.16 -2.45
CA GLY A 5 -9.46 17.34 -2.49
C GLY A 5 -9.29 15.90 -1.99
N GLY A 6 -8.17 15.58 -1.33
CA GLY A 6 -7.89 14.22 -0.85
C GLY A 6 -8.75 13.84 0.35
N SER A 7 -9.07 12.55 0.48
CA SER A 7 -9.86 11.99 1.59
C SER A 7 -9.12 10.84 2.28
N PRO A 8 -9.40 10.57 3.57
CA PRO A 8 -8.77 9.47 4.28
C PRO A 8 -9.33 8.13 3.79
N VAL A 9 -8.46 7.11 3.75
CA VAL A 9 -8.84 5.73 3.42
C VAL A 9 -8.54 4.85 4.62
N ILE A 10 -9.52 4.05 5.04
CA ILE A 10 -9.35 3.08 6.12
C ILE A 10 -9.11 1.72 5.47
N ALA A 11 -7.92 1.16 5.68
CA ALA A 11 -7.56 -0.17 5.24
C ALA A 11 -7.72 -1.18 6.39
N SER A 12 -8.22 -2.38 6.09
CA SER A 12 -8.24 -3.48 7.05
C SER A 12 -6.85 -4.10 7.17
N GLU A 13 -6.65 -4.90 8.22
CA GLU A 13 -5.44 -5.71 8.39
C GLU A 13 -5.22 -6.66 7.18
N GLN A 14 -6.30 -7.18 6.59
CA GLN A 14 -6.21 -8.01 5.39
C GLN A 14 -5.61 -7.23 4.21
N HIS A 15 -6.05 -5.98 3.98
CA HIS A 15 -5.45 -5.15 2.94
C HIS A 15 -3.96 -4.89 3.17
N VAL A 16 -3.54 -4.71 4.42
CA VAL A 16 -2.11 -4.52 4.75
C VAL A 16 -1.31 -5.78 4.44
N ARG A 17 -1.81 -6.96 4.80
CA ARG A 17 -1.16 -8.24 4.48
C ARG A 17 -1.06 -8.48 2.98
N GLU A 18 -2.13 -8.21 2.24
CA GLU A 18 -2.17 -8.35 0.78
C GLU A 18 -1.19 -7.37 0.11
N ALA A 19 -1.18 -6.11 0.55
CA ALA A 19 -0.25 -5.09 0.05
C ALA A 19 1.21 -5.46 0.34
N TYR A 20 1.50 -5.91 1.56
CA TYR A 20 2.84 -6.34 1.96
C TYR A 20 3.33 -7.51 1.09
N ALA A 21 2.48 -8.52 0.87
CA ALA A 21 2.81 -9.64 0.01
C ALA A 21 2.96 -9.19 -1.46
N LEU A 22 2.07 -8.34 -1.97
CA LEU A 22 2.10 -7.85 -3.34
C LEU A 22 3.37 -7.04 -3.61
N ALA A 23 3.75 -6.12 -2.71
CA ALA A 23 4.96 -5.32 -2.83
C ALA A 23 6.21 -6.18 -3.02
N HIS A 24 6.35 -7.27 -2.24
CA HIS A 24 7.48 -8.19 -2.34
C HIS A 24 7.43 -9.12 -3.56
N ARG A 25 6.24 -9.32 -4.16
CA ARG A 25 6.09 -10.11 -5.39
C ARG A 25 6.37 -9.31 -6.66
N THR A 26 6.07 -8.02 -6.66
CA THR A 26 6.11 -7.18 -7.87
C THR A 26 7.23 -6.16 -7.86
N THR A 27 7.92 -5.96 -6.74
CA THR A 27 9.00 -5.00 -6.59
C THR A 27 10.13 -5.60 -5.75
N ASP A 28 11.33 -5.06 -5.91
CA ASP A 28 12.49 -5.38 -5.07
C ASP A 28 12.57 -4.49 -3.81
N ILE A 29 11.50 -3.76 -3.48
CA ILE A 29 11.49 -2.84 -2.34
C ILE A 29 11.37 -3.64 -1.04
N ASP A 30 12.36 -3.51 -0.17
CA ASP A 30 12.36 -4.13 1.16
C ASP A 30 11.53 -3.34 2.18
N VAL A 31 10.21 -3.32 1.96
CA VAL A 31 9.26 -2.56 2.76
C VAL A 31 8.84 -3.30 4.04
N SER A 32 8.51 -2.59 5.12
CA SER A 32 7.84 -3.17 6.29
C SER A 32 6.32 -3.33 6.07
N PRO A 33 5.61 -4.08 6.93
CA PRO A 33 4.14 -4.17 6.83
C PRO A 33 3.44 -2.81 6.86
N THR A 34 3.82 -1.91 7.77
CA THR A 34 3.24 -0.56 7.84
C THR A 34 3.76 0.36 6.74
N GLY A 35 4.99 0.15 6.25
CA GLY A 35 5.52 0.84 5.08
C GLY A 35 4.73 0.56 3.80
N ALA A 36 4.07 -0.60 3.72
CA ALA A 36 3.18 -0.98 2.63
C ALA A 36 1.75 -0.40 2.74
N SER A 37 1.46 0.41 3.77
CA SER A 37 0.12 0.98 4.01
C SER A 37 -0.39 1.87 2.88
N GLY A 38 0.50 2.54 2.12
CA GLY A 38 0.11 3.28 0.92
C GLY A 38 -0.52 2.39 -0.15
N LEU A 39 0.07 1.21 -0.38
CA LEU A 39 -0.49 0.21 -1.30
C LEU A 39 -1.77 -0.41 -0.72
N ALA A 40 -1.83 -0.64 0.59
CA ALA A 40 -3.03 -1.14 1.26
C ALA A 40 -4.21 -0.17 1.12
N GLY A 41 -3.95 1.14 1.22
CA GLY A 41 -4.93 2.19 0.95
C GLY A 41 -5.43 2.15 -0.49
N LEU A 42 -4.55 1.94 -1.46
CA LEU A 42 -4.94 1.78 -2.87
C LEU A 42 -5.83 0.53 -3.08
N LEU A 43 -5.48 -0.61 -2.46
CA LEU A 43 -6.32 -1.82 -2.52
C LEU A 43 -7.70 -1.58 -1.88
N ALA A 44 -7.75 -0.91 -0.73
CA ALA A 44 -9.00 -0.58 -0.04
C ALA A 44 -9.88 0.41 -0.82
N ALA A 45 -9.27 1.31 -1.60
CA ALA A 45 -9.96 2.29 -2.42
C ALA A 45 -10.12 1.86 -3.88
N ARG A 46 -9.88 0.58 -4.20
CA ARG A 46 -9.80 0.09 -5.59
C ARG A 46 -11.02 0.42 -6.44
N GLU A 47 -12.23 0.40 -5.87
CA GLU A 47 -13.47 0.75 -6.57
C GLU A 47 -13.55 2.22 -7.00
N ARG A 48 -12.69 3.09 -6.44
CA ARG A 48 -12.62 4.52 -6.73
C ARG A 48 -11.52 4.87 -7.73
N VAL A 49 -10.78 3.90 -8.24
CA VAL A 49 -9.62 4.07 -9.13
C VAL A 49 -9.91 3.36 -10.44
N SER A 50 -9.82 4.08 -11.56
CA SER A 50 -10.03 3.45 -12.88
C SER A 50 -8.91 2.45 -13.20
N ASN A 51 -9.19 1.46 -14.05
CA ASN A 51 -8.21 0.44 -14.43
C ASN A 51 -6.98 1.01 -15.16
N ASP A 52 -7.15 2.16 -15.82
CA ASP A 52 -6.13 2.89 -16.58
C ASP A 52 -5.61 4.13 -15.84
N GLU A 53 -6.05 4.36 -14.61
CA GLU A 53 -5.63 5.51 -13.81
C GLU A 53 -4.17 5.37 -13.38
N ARG A 54 -3.40 6.44 -13.56
CA ARG A 54 -1.99 6.47 -13.15
C ARG A 54 -1.91 6.87 -11.69
N VAL A 55 -1.62 5.91 -10.83
CA VAL A 55 -1.44 6.11 -9.40
C VAL A 55 0.03 6.02 -9.01
N ALA A 56 0.43 6.85 -8.04
CA ALA A 56 1.73 6.74 -7.38
C ALA A 56 1.51 6.22 -5.96
N VAL A 57 2.29 5.23 -5.56
CA VAL A 57 2.27 4.67 -4.21
C VAL A 57 3.61 4.95 -3.54
N VAL A 58 3.56 5.49 -2.33
CA VAL A 58 4.75 5.78 -1.53
C VAL A 58 4.95 4.66 -0.50
N PHE A 59 6.08 3.96 -0.60
CA PHE A 59 6.56 3.04 0.43
C PHE A 59 7.49 3.80 1.37
N SER A 60 7.05 4.04 2.61
CA SER A 60 7.73 4.96 3.53
C SER A 60 8.49 4.28 4.68
N GLY A 61 8.34 2.96 4.86
CA GLY A 61 8.96 2.21 5.94
C GLY A 61 9.72 0.99 5.44
N ILE A 62 10.96 0.81 5.89
CA ILE A 62 11.80 -0.35 5.56
C ILE A 62 11.64 -1.47 6.57
N ARG A 63 11.81 -2.72 6.12
CA ARG A 63 11.88 -3.88 7.01
C ARG A 63 13.20 -3.84 7.77
N ARG A 64 13.16 -4.12 9.08
CA ARG A 64 14.36 -4.23 9.94
C ARG A 64 14.46 -5.61 10.57
N GLU A 65 13.37 -6.07 11.18
CA GLU A 65 13.35 -7.32 11.96
C GLU A 65 12.15 -8.22 11.62
N THR A 66 11.21 -7.76 10.81
CA THR A 66 10.03 -8.55 10.45
C THR A 66 10.40 -9.61 9.38
N PRO A 67 9.89 -10.84 9.45
CA PRO A 67 10.07 -11.83 8.39
C PRO A 67 9.48 -11.39 7.04
N LYS A 68 10.14 -11.77 5.94
CA LYS A 68 9.61 -11.60 4.57
C LYS A 68 8.37 -12.50 4.41
N PRO A 69 7.31 -12.07 3.70
CA PRO A 69 6.19 -12.96 3.42
C PRO A 69 6.66 -14.10 2.51
N ALA A 70 6.07 -15.29 2.69
CA ALA A 70 6.36 -16.47 1.89
C ALA A 70 5.94 -16.29 0.42
#